data_AF-A0AAN8BDA3-F1
#
_entry.id   AF-A0AAN8BDA3-F1
#
_cell.length_a   1.000
_cell.length_b   1.000
_cell.length_c   1.000
_cell.angle_alpha   90.00
_cell.angle_beta   90.00
_cell.angle_gamma   90.00
#
_symmetry.space_group_name_H-M   'P 1'
#
loop_
_entity.id
_entity.type
_entity.pdbx_description
1 polymer ?
#
loop_
_entity_poly.entity_id
_entity_poly.type
_entity_poly.pdbx_seq_one_letter_code
_entity_poly.pdbx_strand_id
1 'polypeptide(L)'
;MDEVRPTSGAPAHGLVPMFPPGLQAIYGECRRLYPEQANPLQVTAIVKYWLGGPDPLDYISMYRSAGSPAQDIQEHWHYVSFGLSDLYGDNRVHEFTGTDGPSGFWF
;
A
#
# COMPACT_ATOMS: atom_id res chain seq x y z
N MET A 1 18.58 -48.46 14.26
CA MET A 1 17.30 -48.04 14.85
C MET A 1 17.19 -46.55 14.67
N ASP A 2 16.60 -46.17 13.54
CA ASP A 2 16.20 -44.82 13.21
C ASP A 2 15.03 -44.40 14.12
N GLU A 3 15.22 -43.39 14.95
CA GLU A 3 14.12 -42.74 15.65
C GLU A 3 13.91 -41.35 15.04
N VAL A 4 12.93 -41.30 14.13
CA VAL A 4 12.41 -40.12 13.46
C VAL A 4 11.79 -39.19 14.51
N ARG A 5 12.28 -37.95 14.57
CA ARG A 5 11.69 -36.85 15.34
C ARG A 5 10.27 -36.54 14.85
N PRO A 6 9.27 -36.36 15.73
CA PRO A 6 8.10 -35.57 15.41
C PRO A 6 8.37 -34.12 15.82
N THR A 7 8.92 -33.30 14.93
CA THR A 7 8.75 -31.84 15.06
C THR A 7 7.43 -31.48 14.41
N SER A 8 6.35 -31.43 15.20
CA SER A 8 5.14 -30.72 14.83
C SER A 8 5.50 -29.23 14.67
N GLY A 9 5.78 -28.81 13.44
CA GLY A 9 5.84 -27.40 13.08
C GLY A 9 4.43 -26.85 13.10
N ALA A 10 4.08 -26.12 14.17
CA ALA A 10 2.91 -25.25 14.17
C ALA A 10 3.04 -24.23 13.01
N PRO A 11 1.95 -23.85 12.34
CA PRO A 11 2.02 -22.83 11.30
C PRO A 11 2.48 -21.51 11.93
N ALA A 12 3.49 -20.89 11.33
CA ALA A 12 4.04 -19.60 11.74
C ALA A 12 2.96 -18.51 11.61
N HIS A 13 2.14 -18.35 12.64
CA HIS A 13 1.39 -17.12 12.86
C HIS A 13 2.36 -16.08 13.41
N GLY A 14 2.48 -14.93 12.75
CA GLY A 14 2.87 -13.70 13.45
C GLY A 14 4.09 -12.93 12.98
N LEU A 15 4.45 -12.97 11.69
CA LEU A 15 5.21 -11.85 11.13
C LEU A 15 4.23 -10.84 10.56
N VAL A 16 3.75 -9.92 11.41
CA VAL A 16 3.16 -8.67 10.91
C VAL A 16 4.29 -7.99 10.13
N PRO A 17 4.18 -7.79 8.81
CA PRO A 17 5.23 -7.10 8.10
C PRO A 17 5.38 -5.71 8.73
N MET A 18 6.63 -5.31 9.01
CA MET A 18 6.96 -4.02 9.63
C MET A 18 6.35 -2.83 8.85
N PHE A 19 5.99 -3.07 7.58
CA PHE A 19 5.33 -2.15 6.70
C PHE A 19 4.11 -2.80 6.05
N PRO A 20 2.93 -2.14 5.99
CA PRO A 20 1.73 -2.73 5.39
C PRO A 20 1.95 -3.13 3.93
N PRO A 21 1.56 -4.34 3.50
CA PRO A 21 1.95 -4.89 2.21
C PRO A 21 1.32 -4.14 1.02
N GLY A 22 0.04 -3.75 1.11
CA GLY A 22 -0.61 -2.97 0.06
C GLY A 22 0.01 -1.58 -0.08
N LEU A 23 0.34 -0.95 1.05
CA LEU A 23 1.07 0.31 1.09
C LEU A 23 2.47 0.18 0.45
N GLN A 24 3.19 -0.92 0.72
CA GLN A 24 4.50 -1.19 0.13
C GLN A 24 4.43 -1.31 -1.39
N ALA A 25 3.43 -2.03 -1.90
CA ALA A 25 3.25 -2.25 -3.33
C ALA A 25 3.03 -0.93 -4.08
N ILE A 26 2.13 -0.08 -3.58
CA ILE A 26 1.85 1.22 -4.20
C ILE A 26 3.08 2.13 -4.13
N TYR A 27 3.79 2.18 -3.00
CA TYR A 27 5.05 2.92 -2.92
C TYR A 27 6.12 2.39 -3.89
N GLY A 28 6.17 1.08 -4.12
CA GLY A 28 7.05 0.47 -5.12
C GLY A 28 6.80 1.03 -6.51
N GLU A 29 5.53 1.10 -6.94
CA GLU A 29 5.16 1.68 -8.23
C GLU A 29 5.44 3.18 -8.31
N CYS A 30 5.14 3.93 -7.24
CA CYS A 30 5.48 5.35 -7.19
C CYS A 30 7.00 5.59 -7.32
N ARG A 31 7.84 4.78 -6.66
CA ARG A 31 9.31 4.86 -6.78
C ARG A 31 9.80 4.46 -8.17
N ARG A 32 9.14 3.51 -8.83
CA ARG A 32 9.47 3.12 -10.20
C ARG A 32 9.23 4.29 -11.17
N LEU A 33 8.14 5.04 -10.98
CA LEU A 33 7.80 6.20 -11.80
C LEU A 33 8.60 7.46 -11.45
N TYR A 34 8.89 7.67 -10.16
CA TYR A 34 9.55 8.87 -9.64
C TYR A 34 10.78 8.53 -8.78
N PRO A 35 11.84 7.93 -9.36
CA PRO A 35 13.00 7.48 -8.58
C PRO A 35 13.75 8.63 -7.87
N GLU A 36 13.71 9.83 -8.45
CA GLU A 36 14.34 11.04 -7.89
C GLU A 36 13.54 11.70 -6.76
N GLN A 37 12.28 11.29 -6.55
CA GLN A 37 11.38 11.89 -5.57
C GLN A 37 11.08 10.89 -4.45
N ALA A 38 12.13 10.43 -3.75
CA ALA A 38 12.03 9.42 -2.69
C ALA A 38 11.14 9.82 -1.49
N ASN A 39 10.95 11.13 -1.30
CA ASN A 39 10.11 11.71 -0.24
C ASN A 39 9.21 12.81 -0.82
N PRO A 40 8.10 12.44 -1.51
CA PRO A 40 7.15 13.41 -2.04
C PRO A 40 6.45 14.17 -0.91
N LEU A 41 5.83 15.31 -1.24
CA LEU A 41 4.86 15.90 -0.32
C LEU A 41 3.72 14.92 -0.11
N GLN A 42 3.36 14.65 1.14
CA GLN A 42 2.29 13.73 1.47
C GLN A 42 1.36 14.35 2.52
N VAL A 43 0.07 14.31 2.22
CA VAL A 43 -0.98 14.61 3.19
C VAL A 43 -1.38 13.31 3.87
N THR A 44 -1.56 13.34 5.19
CA THR A 44 -2.02 12.19 5.97
C THR A 44 -3.26 12.56 6.77
N ALA A 45 -4.25 11.69 6.78
CA ALA A 45 -5.32 11.76 7.77
C ALA A 45 -4.69 11.57 9.16
N ILE A 46 -4.88 12.54 10.06
CA ILE A 46 -4.34 12.50 11.43
C ILE A 46 -5.11 11.46 12.26
N VAL A 47 -6.44 11.50 12.18
CA VAL A 47 -7.30 10.47 12.75
C VAL A 47 -7.63 9.49 11.64
N LYS A 48 -7.16 8.24 11.78
CA LYS A 48 -7.35 7.20 10.76
C LYS A 48 -8.80 6.75 10.69
N TYR A 49 -9.24 6.33 9.51
CA TYR A 49 -10.64 5.98 9.25
C TYR A 49 -11.14 4.84 10.15
N TRP A 50 -10.33 3.79 10.33
CA TRP A 50 -10.67 2.68 11.25
C TRP A 50 -10.70 3.07 12.74
N LEU A 51 -10.25 4.28 13.09
CA LEU A 51 -10.38 4.87 14.43
C LEU A 51 -11.56 5.86 14.52
N GLY A 52 -12.45 5.89 13.52
CA GLY A 52 -13.59 6.80 13.45
C GLY A 52 -13.26 8.19 12.88
N GLY A 53 -12.10 8.35 12.24
CA GLY A 53 -11.78 9.57 11.50
C GLY A 53 -12.72 9.79 10.30
N PRO A 54 -12.95 11.04 9.87
CA PRO A 54 -13.87 11.34 8.77
C PRO A 54 -13.28 11.03 7.38
N ASP A 55 -11.95 11.00 7.27
CA ASP A 55 -11.23 10.89 6.01
C ASP A 55 -10.88 9.42 5.71
N PRO A 56 -11.42 8.80 4.64
CA PRO A 56 -11.17 7.40 4.31
C PRO A 56 -9.81 7.16 3.66
N LEU A 57 -9.14 8.22 3.19
CA LEU A 57 -7.81 8.14 2.60
C LEU A 57 -6.76 8.37 3.69
N ASP A 58 -5.96 7.35 3.97
CA ASP A 58 -4.89 7.46 4.95
C ASP A 58 -3.81 8.43 4.52
N TYR A 59 -3.50 8.40 3.22
CA TYR A 59 -2.43 9.19 2.61
C TYR A 59 -2.83 9.68 1.22
N ILE A 60 -2.29 10.83 0.84
CA ILE A 60 -2.28 11.34 -0.53
C ILE A 60 -0.86 11.82 -0.82
N SER A 61 -0.15 11.13 -1.71
CA SER A 61 1.19 11.53 -2.17
C SER A 61 1.07 12.45 -3.38
N MET A 62 1.90 13.50 -3.43
CA MET A 62 1.89 14.52 -4.47
C MET A 62 3.28 14.57 -5.14
N TYR A 63 3.32 14.19 -6.41
CA TYR A 63 4.54 14.15 -7.21
C TYR A 63 4.54 15.22 -8.28
N ARG A 64 5.73 15.76 -8.57
CA ARG A 64 5.94 16.59 -9.76
C ARG A 64 6.18 15.68 -10.96
N SER A 65 5.32 15.77 -11.96
CA SER A 65 5.47 15.03 -13.22
C SER A 65 5.96 16.00 -14.30
N ALA A 66 7.18 15.78 -14.80
CA ALA A 66 7.78 16.64 -15.83
C ALA A 66 7.05 16.59 -17.18
N GLY A 67 6.12 15.64 -17.35
CA GLY A 67 5.43 15.39 -18.61
C GLY A 67 6.35 14.74 -19.66
N SER A 68 5.95 14.84 -20.92
CA SER A 68 6.69 14.31 -22.07
C SER A 68 6.34 15.16 -23.29
N PRO A 69 7.20 16.12 -23.68
CA PRO A 69 6.95 16.95 -24.86
C PRO A 69 6.81 16.13 -26.15
N ALA A 70 7.52 15.00 -26.25
CA ALA A 70 7.42 14.09 -27.40
C ALA A 70 6.05 13.40 -27.53
N GLN A 71 5.26 13.38 -26.45
CA GLN A 71 3.90 12.85 -26.40
C GLN A 71 2.86 13.96 -26.21
N ASP A 72 3.25 15.23 -26.32
CA ASP A 72 2.41 16.41 -26.05
C ASP A 72 1.80 16.42 -24.62
N ILE A 73 2.55 15.90 -23.65
CA ILE A 73 2.15 15.88 -22.23
C ILE A 73 2.86 17.01 -21.51
N GLN A 74 2.10 17.98 -21.01
CA GLN A 74 2.62 19.11 -20.22
C GLN A 74 3.07 18.66 -18.82
N GLU A 75 3.93 19.45 -18.20
CA GLU A 75 4.27 19.32 -16.78
C GLU A 75 3.02 19.49 -15.91
N HIS A 76 2.86 18.63 -14.89
CA HIS A 76 1.68 18.60 -14.03
C HIS A 76 1.98 18.00 -12.65
N TRP A 77 1.03 18.15 -11.73
CA TRP A 77 1.04 17.45 -10.44
C TRP A 77 0.30 16.12 -10.55
N HIS A 78 0.91 15.05 -10.05
CA HIS A 78 0.30 13.72 -10.00
C HIS A 78 0.00 13.36 -8.54
N TYR A 79 -1.28 13.14 -8.25
CA TYR A 79 -1.77 12.78 -6.92
C TYR A 79 -2.07 11.28 -6.88
N VAL A 80 -1.55 10.60 -5.85
CA VAL A 80 -1.78 9.18 -5.63
C VAL A 80 -2.42 9.00 -4.26
N SER A 81 -3.62 8.42 -4.21
CA SER A 81 -4.36 8.15 -2.98
C SER A 81 -4.06 6.77 -2.41
N PHE A 82 -4.16 6.65 -1.08
CA PHE A 82 -3.99 5.39 -0.36
C PHE A 82 -5.15 5.25 0.63
N GLY A 83 -5.96 4.21 0.48
CA GLY A 83 -7.05 3.92 1.43
C GLY A 83 -8.27 3.25 0.78
N LEU A 84 -8.47 3.40 -0.53
CA LEU A 84 -9.53 2.70 -1.26
C LEU A 84 -9.18 1.22 -1.47
N SER A 85 -7.93 0.93 -1.82
CA SER A 85 -7.36 -0.42 -1.78
C SER A 85 -7.13 -0.91 -0.35
N ASP A 86 -7.06 -2.23 -0.16
CA ASP A 86 -6.64 -2.82 1.12
C ASP A 86 -5.13 -2.64 1.33
N LEU A 87 -4.78 -1.65 2.16
CA LEU A 87 -3.39 -1.33 2.49
C LEU A 87 -2.76 -2.31 3.48
N TYR A 88 -3.58 -2.90 4.36
CA TYR A 88 -3.10 -3.57 5.58
C TYR A 88 -3.29 -5.07 5.57
N GLY A 89 -4.34 -5.61 4.93
CA GLY A 89 -4.57 -7.05 4.87
C GLY A 89 -5.10 -7.68 6.14
N ASP A 90 -5.67 -6.89 7.07
CA ASP A 90 -6.04 -7.34 8.42
C ASP A 90 -7.49 -7.03 8.82
N ASN A 91 -8.36 -6.79 7.85
CA ASN A 91 -9.79 -6.51 8.05
C ASN A 91 -10.11 -5.22 8.83
N ARG A 92 -9.13 -4.32 9.05
CA ARG A 92 -9.39 -3.07 9.81
C ARG A 92 -10.29 -2.07 9.10
N VAL A 93 -10.32 -2.08 7.77
CA VAL A 93 -11.20 -1.25 6.93
C VAL A 93 -11.87 -2.11 5.87
N HIS A 94 -11.07 -2.87 5.12
CA HIS A 94 -11.53 -3.71 4.00
C HIS A 94 -11.46 -5.18 4.38
N GLU A 95 -12.48 -5.95 4.00
CA GLU A 95 -12.45 -7.42 4.13
C GLU A 95 -11.36 -8.01 3.23
N PHE A 96 -10.59 -8.95 3.78
CA PHE A 96 -9.52 -9.64 3.07
C PHE A 96 -10.09 -10.66 2.09
N THR A 97 -9.83 -10.46 0.81
CA THR A 97 -10.35 -11.28 -0.30
C THR A 97 -9.31 -12.25 -0.88
N GLY A 98 -8.11 -12.32 -0.31
CA GLY A 98 -7.00 -13.09 -0.87
C GLY A 98 -6.27 -12.40 -2.02
N THR A 99 -5.35 -13.11 -2.67
CA THR A 99 -4.54 -12.55 -3.78
C THR A 99 -5.27 -12.53 -5.13
N ASP A 100 -6.27 -13.40 -5.28
CA ASP A 100 -7.00 -13.56 -6.56
C ASP A 100 -8.18 -12.59 -6.69
N GLY A 101 -8.61 -12.01 -5.56
CA GLY A 101 -9.68 -11.02 -5.50
C GLY A 101 -9.17 -9.57 -5.57
N PRO A 102 -10.07 -8.59 -5.70
CA PRO A 102 -9.71 -7.18 -5.61
C PRO A 102 -9.21 -6.82 -4.21
N SER A 103 -8.13 -6.03 -4.14
CA SER A 103 -7.68 -5.40 -2.89
C SER A 103 -8.61 -4.24 -2.54
N GLY A 104 -9.41 -4.36 -1.47
CA GLY A 104 -10.41 -3.36 -1.10
C GLY A 104 -11.36 -3.04 -2.26
N PHE A 105 -11.45 -1.76 -2.64
CA PHE A 105 -12.23 -1.31 -3.80
C PHE A 105 -11.51 -1.46 -5.16
N TRP A 106 -10.39 -2.17 -5.24
CA TRP A 106 -9.60 -2.48 -6.44
C TRP A 106 -8.77 -1.34 -7.05
N PHE A 107 -9.11 -0.07 -6.80
CA PHE A 107 -8.40 1.10 -7.33
C PHE A 107 -7.92 2.06 -6.23
#